data_AF-A0A914MVT0-F1
#
_entry.id   AF-A0A914MVT0-F1
#
_cell.length_a   1.000
_cell.length_b   1.000
_cell.length_c   1.000
_cell.angle_alpha   90.00
_cell.angle_beta   90.00
_cell.angle_gamma   90.00
#
_symmetry.space_group_name_H-M   'P 1'
#
loop_
_entity.id
_entity.type
_entity.pdbx_description
1 polymer ?
#
loop_
_entity_poly.entity_id
_entity_poly.type
_entity_poly.pdbx_seq_one_letter_code
_entity_poly.pdbx_strand_id
1 'polypeptide(L)'
;QVLNALPTYLVIPSEGEVQIAKLLQRAAERRINSDSPSNITRTFNHWKMRLVETPTSNSTYWLSQMEFNENITKLTAIPSPELIEYGSRDLNYTEFLALVDRVFPSWLNSYVQGGIILMYAGIVLFVGRLIRGFVSSQPLDVIINEIPNPDHLLKICLDIYLVREARDFVLEQDLFAKLIFLFRSPQTLIRWTRYKTKPE
;
A
#
# COMPACT_ATOMS: atom_id res chain seq x y z
N GLN A 1 -15.56 -28.40 -39.60
CA GLN A 1 -14.20 -27.88 -39.32
C GLN A 1 -14.22 -26.41 -39.65
N VAL A 2 -13.84 -25.56 -38.71
CA VAL A 2 -13.74 -24.11 -38.90
C VAL A 2 -12.27 -23.78 -39.01
N LEU A 3 -11.89 -23.14 -40.11
CA LEU A 3 -10.50 -22.77 -40.34
C LEU A 3 -10.16 -21.47 -39.58
N ASN A 4 -8.93 -21.36 -39.07
CA ASN A 4 -8.38 -20.14 -38.48
C ASN A 4 -9.29 -19.52 -37.39
N ALA A 5 -9.81 -20.38 -36.51
CA ALA A 5 -10.86 -20.00 -35.56
C ALA A 5 -10.31 -19.68 -34.16
N LEU A 6 -9.28 -20.40 -33.73
CA LEU A 6 -8.82 -20.36 -32.33
C LEU A 6 -7.42 -19.74 -32.21
N PRO A 7 -7.27 -18.62 -31.48
CA PRO A 7 -5.97 -18.01 -31.22
C PRO A 7 -5.15 -18.82 -30.21
N THR A 8 -3.84 -18.96 -30.44
CA THR A 8 -2.93 -19.67 -29.51
C THR A 8 -2.54 -18.82 -28.29
N TYR A 9 -2.48 -17.50 -28.47
CA TYR A 9 -2.00 -16.55 -27.45
C TYR A 9 -3.10 -15.59 -27.01
N LEU A 10 -3.38 -15.59 -25.72
CA LEU A 10 -4.38 -14.75 -25.07
C LEU A 10 -3.72 -13.90 -23.98
N VAL A 11 -4.17 -12.67 -23.84
CA VAL A 11 -3.83 -11.78 -22.73
C VAL A 11 -5.07 -11.64 -21.86
N ILE A 12 -4.95 -11.99 -20.60
CA ILE A 12 -5.99 -11.83 -19.60
C ILE A 12 -5.62 -10.58 -18.78
N PRO A 13 -6.24 -9.42 -19.06
CA PRO A 13 -5.98 -8.22 -18.30
C PRO A 13 -6.52 -8.35 -16.88
N SER A 14 -6.02 -7.49 -15.99
CA SER A 14 -6.48 -7.41 -14.60
C SER A 14 -7.94 -6.96 -14.49
N GLU A 15 -8.41 -6.15 -15.45
CA GLU A 15 -9.79 -5.68 -15.57
C GLU A 15 -10.22 -5.69 -17.04
N GLY A 16 -11.48 -6.04 -17.30
CA GLY A 16 -12.08 -5.99 -18.64
C GLY A 16 -12.06 -7.31 -19.42
N GLU A 17 -12.06 -7.21 -20.75
CA GLU A 17 -12.22 -8.35 -21.66
C GLU A 17 -10.90 -9.05 -21.98
N VAL A 18 -10.95 -10.38 -22.16
CA VAL A 18 -9.79 -11.16 -22.63
C VAL A 18 -9.42 -10.69 -24.03
N GLN A 19 -8.15 -10.31 -24.19
CA GLN A 19 -7.64 -9.81 -25.45
C GLN A 19 -6.77 -10.84 -26.12
N ILE A 20 -6.74 -10.77 -27.44
CA ILE A 20 -5.80 -11.54 -28.23
C ILE A 20 -4.41 -10.90 -28.10
N ALA A 21 -3.36 -11.72 -27.90
CA ALA A 21 -1.99 -11.23 -27.84
C ALA A 21 -1.47 -10.83 -29.23
N LYS A 22 -1.97 -9.70 -29.77
CA LYS A 22 -1.71 -9.23 -31.15
C LYS A 22 -0.22 -9.16 -31.46
N LEU A 23 0.62 -8.76 -30.50
CA LEU A 23 2.07 -8.64 -30.69
C LEU A 23 2.74 -10.01 -30.86
N LEU A 24 2.38 -10.99 -30.03
CA LEU A 24 2.93 -12.34 -30.12
C LEU A 24 2.45 -13.04 -31.38
N GLN A 25 1.19 -12.85 -31.75
CA GLN A 25 0.66 -13.41 -32.99
C GLN A 25 1.25 -12.77 -34.24
N ARG A 26 1.47 -11.45 -34.24
CA ARG A 26 2.20 -10.77 -35.33
C ARG A 26 3.65 -11.25 -35.42
N ALA A 27 4.32 -11.46 -34.28
CA ALA A 27 5.67 -12.00 -34.25
C ALA A 27 5.72 -13.43 -34.80
N ALA A 28 4.74 -14.27 -34.43
CA ALA A 28 4.58 -15.61 -35.00
C ALA A 28 4.32 -15.57 -36.51
N GLU A 29 3.44 -14.67 -36.97
CA GLU A 29 3.12 -14.50 -38.39
C GLU A 29 4.34 -14.10 -39.22
N ARG A 30 5.08 -13.09 -38.77
CA ARG A 30 6.28 -12.58 -39.47
C ARG A 30 7.36 -13.64 -39.63
N ARG A 31 7.40 -14.62 -38.72
CA ARG A 31 8.34 -15.74 -38.76
C ARG A 31 7.92 -16.84 -39.74
N ILE A 32 6.64 -16.93 -40.08
CA ILE A 32 6.09 -17.91 -41.02
C ILE A 32 6.19 -17.39 -42.46
N ASN A 33 5.87 -16.12 -42.71
CA ASN A 33 5.93 -15.52 -44.04
C ASN A 33 6.44 -14.06 -43.95
N SER A 34 7.60 -13.79 -44.57
CA SER A 34 8.21 -12.46 -44.58
C SER A 34 7.58 -11.49 -45.58
N ASP A 35 6.88 -12.00 -46.60
CA ASP A 35 6.52 -11.22 -47.82
C ASP A 35 5.03 -10.92 -47.99
N SER A 36 4.15 -11.33 -47.07
CA SER A 36 2.70 -11.16 -47.21
C SER A 36 2.10 -10.10 -46.27
N PRO A 37 1.01 -9.42 -46.68
CA PRO A 37 0.29 -8.48 -45.81
C PRO A 37 -0.21 -9.20 -44.54
N SER A 38 0.02 -8.56 -43.39
CA SER A 38 -0.19 -9.15 -42.06
C SER A 38 -1.66 -9.39 -41.76
N ASN A 39 -2.09 -10.64 -41.79
CA ASN A 39 -3.38 -11.08 -41.32
C ASN A 39 -3.21 -12.08 -40.17
N ILE A 40 -3.39 -11.55 -38.96
CA ILE A 40 -3.21 -12.23 -37.68
C ILE A 40 -3.99 -13.57 -37.62
N THR A 41 -5.17 -13.62 -38.25
CA THR A 41 -6.03 -14.81 -38.28
C THR A 41 -5.36 -16.03 -38.91
N ARG A 42 -4.36 -15.88 -39.78
CA ARG A 42 -3.61 -17.01 -40.37
C ARG A 42 -2.77 -17.78 -39.36
N THR A 43 -2.49 -17.18 -38.21
CA THR A 43 -1.77 -17.85 -37.11
C THR A 43 -2.71 -18.65 -36.20
N PHE A 44 -4.02 -18.58 -36.43
CA PHE A 44 -4.99 -19.28 -35.59
C PHE A 44 -5.03 -20.74 -35.98
N ASN A 45 -5.23 -21.60 -34.99
CA ASN A 45 -5.37 -23.03 -35.22
C ASN A 45 -6.76 -23.34 -35.78
N HIS A 46 -6.85 -24.42 -36.55
CA HIS A 46 -8.13 -24.90 -37.04
C HIS A 46 -8.91 -25.59 -35.92
N TRP A 47 -10.21 -25.44 -35.96
CA TRP A 47 -11.12 -26.04 -35.00
C TRP A 47 -11.96 -27.14 -35.63
N LYS A 48 -11.84 -28.36 -35.11
CA LYS A 48 -12.59 -29.51 -35.59
C LYS A 48 -13.61 -29.91 -34.53
N MET A 49 -14.88 -29.84 -34.90
CA MET A 49 -15.96 -30.41 -34.11
C MET A 49 -16.43 -31.72 -34.72
N ARG A 50 -16.74 -32.70 -33.88
CA ARG A 50 -17.38 -33.96 -34.27
C ARG A 50 -18.50 -34.27 -33.29
N LEU A 51 -19.69 -34.59 -33.79
CA LEU A 51 -20.74 -35.15 -32.96
C LEU A 51 -20.42 -36.63 -32.69
N VAL A 52 -20.41 -37.03 -31.42
CA VAL A 52 -20.14 -38.41 -31.00
C VAL A 52 -21.34 -38.90 -30.20
N GLU A 53 -21.78 -40.11 -30.52
CA GLU A 53 -22.87 -40.78 -29.82
C GLU A 53 -22.29 -41.80 -28.85
N THR A 54 -22.79 -41.81 -27.61
CA THR A 54 -22.41 -42.81 -26.62
C THR A 54 -23.25 -44.08 -26.80
N PRO A 55 -22.63 -45.27 -26.93
CA PRO A 55 -23.35 -46.51 -27.19
C PRO A 55 -24.24 -46.98 -26.03
N THR A 56 -24.04 -46.46 -24.82
CA THR A 56 -24.70 -46.95 -23.59
C THR A 56 -25.96 -46.17 -23.17
N SER A 57 -26.13 -44.93 -23.62
CA SER A 57 -27.18 -44.02 -23.10
C SER A 57 -27.92 -43.24 -24.18
N ASN A 58 -27.69 -43.52 -25.48
CA ASN A 58 -28.24 -42.74 -26.61
C ASN A 58 -28.04 -41.21 -26.46
N SER A 59 -27.06 -40.77 -25.67
CA SER A 59 -26.70 -39.37 -25.55
C SER A 59 -25.68 -38.99 -26.62
N THR A 60 -25.83 -37.78 -27.16
CA THR A 60 -24.89 -37.21 -28.13
C THR A 60 -24.11 -36.07 -27.48
N TYR A 61 -22.83 -35.98 -27.78
CA TYR A 61 -21.97 -34.90 -27.30
C TYR A 61 -21.07 -34.39 -28.42
N TRP A 62 -20.69 -33.11 -28.33
CA TRP A 62 -19.77 -32.50 -29.27
C TRP A 62 -18.33 -32.66 -28.78
N LEU A 63 -17.51 -33.31 -29.59
CA LEU A 63 -16.07 -33.42 -29.39
C LEU A 63 -15.39 -32.28 -30.14
N SER A 64 -14.69 -31.42 -29.39
CA SER A 64 -13.85 -30.34 -29.92
C SER A 64 -12.39 -30.78 -29.94
N GLN A 65 -11.75 -30.66 -31.10
CA GLN A 65 -10.33 -30.93 -31.30
C GLN A 65 -9.68 -29.73 -31.99
N MET A 66 -8.51 -29.34 -31.48
CA MET A 66 -7.66 -28.33 -32.10
C MET A 66 -6.68 -29.02 -33.03
N GLU A 67 -6.59 -28.53 -34.26
CA GLU A 67 -5.55 -28.96 -35.20
C GLU A 67 -4.45 -27.91 -35.19
N PHE A 68 -3.33 -28.27 -34.57
CA PHE A 68 -2.18 -27.41 -34.44
C PHE A 68 -1.45 -27.30 -35.77
N ASN A 69 -1.10 -26.08 -36.15
CA ASN A 69 -0.18 -25.87 -37.26
C ASN A 69 1.24 -26.15 -36.77
N GLU A 70 1.85 -27.25 -37.22
CA GLU A 70 3.19 -27.70 -36.79
C GLU A 70 4.29 -26.66 -37.01
N ASN A 71 4.13 -25.79 -38.01
CA ASN A 71 5.09 -24.72 -38.27
C ASN A 71 5.02 -23.63 -37.20
N ILE A 72 3.89 -23.47 -36.49
CA ILE A 72 3.71 -22.47 -35.44
C ILE A 72 4.22 -23.00 -34.10
N THR A 73 3.95 -24.28 -33.80
CA THR A 73 4.36 -24.93 -32.54
C THR A 73 5.88 -25.12 -32.44
N LYS A 74 6.58 -25.35 -33.56
CA LYS A 74 8.06 -25.44 -33.57
C LYS A 74 8.75 -24.08 -33.37
N LEU A 75 8.05 -22.97 -33.61
CA LEU A 75 8.62 -21.63 -33.55
C LEU A 75 8.50 -20.98 -32.17
N THR A 76 7.64 -21.51 -31.31
CA THR A 76 7.46 -21.03 -29.94
C THR A 76 7.95 -22.12 -28.99
N ALA A 77 8.64 -21.76 -27.92
CA ALA A 77 9.27 -22.71 -26.99
C ALA A 77 8.25 -23.49 -26.12
N ILE A 78 7.06 -23.73 -26.67
CA ILE A 78 5.97 -24.49 -26.07
C ILE A 78 6.27 -25.98 -26.33
N PRO A 79 6.11 -26.86 -25.33
CA PRO A 79 6.18 -28.30 -25.58
C PRO A 79 5.17 -28.67 -26.68
N SER A 80 5.60 -29.46 -27.65
CA SER A 80 4.70 -30.06 -28.64
C SER A 80 3.51 -30.70 -27.93
N PRO A 81 2.28 -30.64 -28.49
CA PRO A 81 1.12 -31.15 -27.80
C PRO A 81 1.36 -32.62 -27.40
N GLU A 82 1.43 -32.89 -26.10
CA GLU A 82 1.69 -34.22 -25.55
C GLU A 82 0.43 -35.05 -25.71
N LEU A 83 0.46 -36.12 -26.51
CA LEU A 83 -0.71 -36.97 -26.71
C LEU A 83 -1.16 -37.55 -25.36
N ILE A 84 -2.13 -36.92 -24.70
CA ILE A 84 -2.71 -37.39 -23.45
C ILE A 84 -3.83 -38.34 -23.85
N GLU A 85 -3.67 -39.63 -23.54
CA GLU A 85 -4.72 -40.63 -23.71
C GLU A 85 -5.90 -40.30 -22.76
N TYR A 86 -7.01 -39.83 -23.34
CA TYR A 86 -8.26 -39.65 -22.60
C TYR A 86 -9.24 -40.76 -22.99
N GLY A 87 -9.23 -41.84 -22.21
CA GLY A 87 -9.97 -43.05 -22.52
C GLY A 87 -9.36 -43.81 -23.70
N SER A 88 -10.14 -44.68 -24.35
CA SER A 88 -9.66 -45.59 -25.40
C SER A 88 -9.40 -44.93 -26.77
N ARG A 89 -9.21 -43.61 -26.84
CA ARG A 89 -9.04 -42.87 -28.12
C ARG A 89 -7.89 -41.87 -28.03
N ASP A 90 -7.04 -41.88 -29.04
CA ASP A 90 -6.00 -40.87 -29.26
C ASP A 90 -6.67 -39.54 -29.67
N LEU A 91 -6.76 -38.60 -28.74
CA LEU A 91 -7.42 -37.31 -28.93
C LEU A 91 -6.43 -36.18 -28.71
N ASN A 92 -6.36 -35.23 -29.66
CA ASN A 92 -5.58 -34.01 -29.45
C ASN A 92 -6.42 -33.02 -28.64
N TYR A 93 -5.84 -32.50 -27.56
CA TYR A 93 -6.48 -31.51 -26.70
C TYR A 93 -6.41 -30.11 -27.31
N THR A 94 -7.23 -29.20 -26.78
CA THR A 94 -7.19 -27.77 -27.14
C THR A 94 -6.31 -27.05 -26.12
N GLU A 95 -5.24 -26.40 -26.59
CA GLU A 95 -4.28 -25.70 -25.74
C GLU A 95 -4.28 -24.20 -26.02
N PHE A 96 -4.27 -23.38 -24.97
CA PHE A 96 -4.17 -21.94 -25.04
C PHE A 96 -3.10 -21.43 -24.08
N LEU A 97 -2.26 -20.50 -24.53
CA LEU A 97 -1.32 -19.79 -23.66
C LEU A 97 -1.94 -18.46 -23.23
N ALA A 98 -2.26 -18.36 -21.94
CA ALA A 98 -2.79 -17.15 -21.33
C ALA A 98 -1.67 -16.39 -20.59
N LEU A 99 -1.41 -15.14 -21.01
CA LEU A 99 -0.60 -14.18 -20.29
C LEU A 99 -1.49 -13.42 -19.32
N VAL A 100 -1.35 -13.68 -18.03
CA VAL A 100 -2.18 -13.09 -16.98
C VAL A 100 -1.48 -11.87 -16.40
N ASP A 101 -2.13 -10.72 -16.47
CA ASP A 101 -1.64 -9.51 -15.83
C ASP A 101 -1.74 -9.63 -14.29
N ARG A 102 -0.72 -9.09 -13.61
CA ARG A 102 -0.73 -9.05 -12.14
C ARG A 102 -1.75 -8.02 -11.65
N VAL A 103 -2.59 -8.43 -10.72
CA VAL A 103 -3.56 -7.55 -10.06
C VAL A 103 -2.96 -7.00 -8.78
N PHE A 104 -3.02 -5.68 -8.61
CA PHE A 104 -2.72 -5.05 -7.32
C PHE A 104 -3.97 -5.05 -6.43
N PRO A 105 -3.82 -5.23 -5.11
CA PRO A 105 -4.98 -5.24 -4.22
C PRO A 105 -5.69 -3.88 -4.24
N SER A 106 -7.03 -3.91 -4.30
CA SER A 106 -7.86 -2.74 -4.59
C SER A 106 -7.67 -1.58 -3.59
N TRP A 107 -7.42 -1.89 -2.31
CA TRP A 107 -7.15 -0.88 -1.27
C TRP A 107 -5.91 -0.04 -1.55
N LEU A 108 -4.89 -0.63 -2.18
CA LEU A 108 -3.64 0.06 -2.51
C LEU A 108 -3.84 1.01 -3.70
N ASN A 109 -4.61 0.58 -4.71
CA ASN A 109 -4.88 1.38 -5.89
C ASN A 109 -5.67 2.66 -5.54
N SER A 110 -6.68 2.54 -4.67
CA SER A 110 -7.45 3.70 -4.18
C SER A 110 -6.60 4.69 -3.38
N TYR A 111 -5.65 4.21 -2.57
CA TYR A 111 -4.78 5.08 -1.79
C TYR A 111 -3.73 5.80 -2.66
N VAL A 112 -3.15 5.09 -3.63
CA VAL A 112 -2.10 5.63 -4.51
C VAL A 112 -2.66 6.68 -5.48
N GLN A 113 -3.90 6.51 -5.95
CA GLN A 113 -4.49 7.38 -6.97
C GLN A 113 -4.88 8.79 -6.45
N GLY A 114 -5.10 8.97 -5.15
CA GLY A 114 -5.50 10.28 -4.59
C GLY A 114 -5.12 10.56 -3.14
N GLY A 115 -4.69 9.55 -2.37
CA GLY A 115 -4.37 9.68 -0.94
C GLY A 115 -2.98 10.26 -0.67
N ILE A 116 -2.04 10.15 -1.61
CA ILE A 116 -0.64 10.55 -1.40
C ILE A 116 -0.50 12.06 -1.16
N ILE A 117 -1.24 12.88 -1.91
CA ILE A 117 -1.19 14.34 -1.76
C ILE A 117 -1.75 14.78 -0.40
N LEU A 118 -2.83 14.14 0.05
CA LEU A 118 -3.46 14.41 1.34
C LEU A 118 -2.58 13.95 2.50
N MET A 119 -1.95 12.79 2.38
CA MET A 119 -0.96 12.29 3.33
C MET A 119 0.21 13.27 3.47
N TYR A 120 0.77 13.73 2.35
CA TYR A 120 1.87 14.70 2.37
C TYR A 120 1.45 16.01 3.04
N ALA A 121 0.31 16.58 2.64
CA ALA A 121 -0.20 17.81 3.25
C ALA A 121 -0.45 17.63 4.75
N GLY A 122 -1.01 16.48 5.17
CA GLY A 122 -1.23 16.14 6.57
C GLY A 122 0.08 16.11 7.38
N ILE A 123 1.11 15.45 6.85
CA ILE A 123 2.44 15.38 7.50
C ILE A 123 3.05 16.78 7.62
N VAL A 124 3.04 17.57 6.54
CA VAL A 124 3.61 18.93 6.55
C VAL A 124 2.90 19.84 7.54
N LEU A 125 1.56 19.79 7.59
CA LEU A 125 0.78 20.56 8.55
C LEU A 125 1.03 20.10 9.99
N PHE A 126 1.14 18.79 10.22
CA PHE A 126 1.43 18.23 11.54
C PHE A 126 2.80 18.70 12.05
N VAL A 127 3.85 18.54 11.24
CA VAL A 127 5.21 18.99 11.58
C VAL A 127 5.24 20.50 11.76
N GLY A 128 4.59 21.27 10.88
CA GLY A 128 4.51 22.72 10.99
C GLY A 128 3.81 23.16 12.29
N ARG A 129 2.77 22.45 12.72
CA ARG A 129 2.07 22.72 13.97
C ARG A 129 2.93 22.41 15.19
N LEU A 130 3.70 21.32 15.16
CA LEU A 130 4.64 20.98 16.22
C LEU A 130 5.72 22.05 16.37
N ILE A 131 6.40 22.41 15.27
CA ILE A 131 7.43 23.46 15.26
C ILE A 131 6.85 24.78 15.78
N ARG A 132 5.65 25.15 15.34
CA ARG A 132 4.95 26.35 15.83
C ARG A 132 4.68 26.26 17.33
N GLY A 133 4.29 25.10 17.86
CA GLY A 133 4.08 24.91 19.30
C GLY A 133 5.33 25.19 20.12
N PHE A 134 6.49 24.68 19.69
CA PHE A 134 7.77 24.89 20.37
C PHE A 134 8.24 26.35 20.36
N VAL A 135 8.02 27.07 19.25
CA VAL A 135 8.43 28.48 19.14
C VAL A 135 7.42 29.41 19.81
N SER A 136 6.12 29.08 19.78
CA SER A 136 5.04 29.97 20.21
C SER A 136 4.64 29.85 21.68
N SER A 137 5.14 28.87 22.45
CA SER A 137 4.83 28.72 23.88
C SER A 137 5.54 29.74 24.78
N GLN A 138 6.51 30.47 24.24
CA GLN A 138 7.39 31.38 24.97
C GLN A 138 6.69 32.38 25.92
N PRO A 139 5.57 33.06 25.56
CA PRO A 139 5.05 34.17 26.37
C PRO A 139 4.43 33.76 27.72
N LEU A 140 3.91 32.54 27.83
CA LEU A 140 3.25 32.08 29.05
C LEU A 140 4.27 31.60 30.10
N ASP A 141 5.40 31.06 29.65
CA ASP A 141 6.45 30.53 30.53
C ASP A 141 7.41 31.61 31.04
N VAL A 142 7.37 32.84 30.49
CA VAL A 142 8.26 33.97 30.87
C VAL A 142 8.27 34.19 32.38
N ILE A 143 7.10 34.14 33.03
CA ILE A 143 6.96 34.42 34.48
C ILE A 143 7.80 33.45 35.33
N ILE A 144 7.99 32.21 34.86
CA ILE A 144 8.72 31.17 35.58
C ILE A 144 10.18 31.09 35.10
N ASN A 145 10.41 31.20 33.78
CA ASN A 145 11.75 31.08 33.18
C ASN A 145 12.63 32.30 33.43
N GLU A 146 12.06 33.50 33.56
CA GLU A 146 12.79 34.75 33.73
C GLU A 146 12.81 35.25 35.19
N ILE A 147 12.73 34.34 36.17
CA ILE A 147 12.82 34.72 37.58
C ILE A 147 14.25 35.20 37.91
N PRO A 148 14.43 36.43 38.44
CA PRO A 148 15.75 37.00 38.69
C PRO A 148 16.54 36.27 39.78
N ASN A 149 15.94 36.02 40.96
CA ASN A 149 16.58 35.25 42.04
C ASN A 149 15.66 34.12 42.53
N PRO A 150 15.89 32.86 42.14
CA PRO A 150 15.07 31.72 42.54
C PRO A 150 15.42 31.15 43.93
N ASP A 151 16.49 31.60 44.58
CA ASP A 151 17.00 30.99 45.83
C ASP A 151 15.98 31.01 46.97
N HIS A 152 15.20 32.09 47.07
CA HIS A 152 14.14 32.19 48.07
C HIS A 152 13.02 31.15 47.87
N LEU A 153 12.73 30.83 46.61
CA LEU A 153 11.69 29.87 46.23
C LEU A 153 12.21 28.44 46.44
N LEU A 154 13.47 28.19 46.07
CA LEU A 154 14.18 26.96 46.37
C LEU A 154 14.22 26.68 47.88
N LYS A 155 14.46 27.70 48.71
CA LYS A 155 14.43 27.57 50.17
C LYS A 155 13.09 27.09 50.69
N ILE A 156 11.97 27.65 50.21
CA ILE A 156 10.63 27.18 50.62
C ILE A 156 10.42 25.71 50.22
N CYS A 157 10.85 25.31 49.01
CA CYS A 157 10.76 23.93 48.57
C CYS A 157 11.59 22.97 49.45
N LEU A 158 12.79 23.39 49.87
CA LEU A 158 13.64 22.63 50.79
C LEU A 158 13.05 22.57 52.19
N ASP A 159 12.48 23.66 52.70
CA ASP A 159 11.82 23.70 54.00
C ASP A 159 10.60 22.75 54.01
N ILE A 160 9.79 22.72 52.94
CA ILE A 160 8.69 21.74 52.78
C ILE A 160 9.24 20.31 52.82
N TYR A 161 10.35 20.04 52.12
CA TYR A 161 10.97 18.71 52.12
C TYR A 161 11.41 18.29 53.53
N LEU A 162 12.07 19.17 54.27
CA LEU A 162 12.56 18.91 55.63
C LEU A 162 11.39 18.67 56.59
N VAL A 163 10.35 19.50 56.53
CA VAL A 163 9.16 19.39 57.39
C VAL A 163 8.39 18.08 57.11
N ARG A 164 8.36 17.63 55.85
CA ARG A 164 7.81 16.31 55.49
C ARG A 164 8.62 15.16 56.09
N GLU A 165 9.95 15.27 56.09
CA GLU A 165 10.83 14.27 56.73
C GLU A 165 10.63 14.22 58.24
N ALA A 166 10.40 15.38 58.87
CA ALA A 166 10.07 15.51 60.29
C ALA A 166 8.62 15.08 60.65
N ARG A 167 7.78 14.78 59.66
CA ARG A 167 6.35 14.41 59.80
C ARG A 167 5.48 15.48 60.49
N ASP A 168 5.83 16.76 60.36
CA ASP A 168 5.01 17.86 60.85
C ASP A 168 4.10 18.40 59.74
N PHE A 169 2.97 17.73 59.55
CA PHE A 169 2.04 17.99 58.44
C PHE A 169 1.32 19.34 58.52
N VAL A 170 1.17 19.92 59.72
CA VAL A 170 0.49 21.22 59.87
C VAL A 170 1.37 22.33 59.32
N LEU A 171 2.66 22.30 59.68
CA LEU A 171 3.62 23.26 59.14
C LEU A 171 3.84 23.06 57.63
N GLU A 172 3.84 21.80 57.16
CA GLU A 172 3.93 21.49 55.73
C GLU A 172 2.79 22.15 54.94
N GLN A 173 1.55 22.05 55.44
CA GLN A 173 0.39 22.64 54.78
C GLN A 173 0.49 24.17 54.69
N ASP A 174 0.98 24.84 55.72
CA ASP A 174 1.13 26.30 55.72
C ASP A 174 2.22 26.77 54.74
N LEU A 175 3.39 26.09 54.75
CA LEU A 175 4.47 26.33 53.78
C LEU A 175 3.99 26.09 52.33
N PHE A 176 3.22 25.04 52.10
CA PHE A 176 2.67 24.72 50.78
C PHE A 176 1.62 25.74 50.33
N ALA A 177 0.73 26.19 51.22
CA ALA A 177 -0.24 27.24 50.94
C ALA A 177 0.45 28.55 50.56
N LYS A 178 1.54 28.89 51.25
CA LYS A 178 2.39 30.05 50.93
C LYS A 178 3.03 29.94 49.54
N LEU A 179 3.50 28.77 49.15
CA LEU A 179 4.06 28.52 47.81
C LEU A 179 2.99 28.72 46.73
N ILE A 180 1.80 28.14 46.90
CA ILE A 180 0.68 28.31 45.96
C ILE A 180 0.28 29.78 45.85
N PHE A 181 0.15 30.48 46.97
CA PHE A 181 -0.21 31.90 46.98
C PHE A 181 0.79 32.74 46.19
N LEU A 182 2.09 32.46 46.34
CA LEU A 182 3.16 33.13 45.61
C LEU A 182 3.03 32.93 44.09
N PHE A 183 2.83 31.69 43.62
CA PHE A 183 2.67 31.40 42.19
C PHE A 183 1.35 31.91 41.60
N ARG A 184 0.31 32.10 42.42
CA ARG A 184 -0.98 32.65 41.97
C ARG A 184 -0.92 34.17 41.76
N SER A 185 0.04 34.87 42.36
CA SER A 185 0.16 36.33 42.28
C SER A 185 1.53 36.75 41.74
N PRO A 186 1.65 37.05 40.42
CA PRO A 186 2.93 37.40 39.80
C PRO A 186 3.54 38.67 40.41
N GLN A 187 2.70 39.59 40.90
CA GLN A 187 3.17 40.79 41.61
C GLN A 187 3.93 40.44 42.90
N THR A 188 3.43 39.48 43.68
CA THR A 188 4.11 39.02 44.90
C THR A 188 5.35 38.20 44.58
N LEU A 189 5.29 37.36 43.54
CA LEU A 189 6.42 36.58 43.05
C LEU A 189 7.60 37.49 42.71
N ILE A 190 7.39 38.53 41.88
CA ILE A 190 8.44 39.48 41.49
C ILE A 190 9.01 40.23 42.69
N ARG A 191 8.16 40.69 43.61
CA ARG A 191 8.63 41.37 44.83
C ARG A 191 9.51 40.47 45.69
N TRP A 192 9.20 39.17 45.73
CA TRP A 192 9.91 38.19 46.54
C TRP A 192 11.23 37.72 45.92
N THR A 193 11.28 37.64 44.58
CA THR A 193 12.46 37.17 43.82
C THR A 193 13.37 38.30 43.35
N ARG A 194 13.04 39.56 43.68
CA ARG A 194 13.89 40.72 43.35
C ARG A 194 15.25 40.63 44.06
N TYR A 195 16.32 41.00 43.35
CA TYR A 195 17.64 41.17 43.93
C TYR A 195 17.62 42.22 45.06
N LYS A 196 18.15 41.86 46.24
CA LYS A 196 18.37 42.81 47.32
C LYS A 196 19.67 43.56 47.07
N THR A 197 19.59 44.88 46.88
CA THR A 197 20.77 45.74 46.89
C THR A 197 21.30 45.83 48.32
N LYS A 198 22.59 45.55 48.55
CA LYS A 198 23.22 45.85 49.84
C LYS A 198 23.17 47.37 50.03
N PRO A 199 22.65 47.89 51.16
CA PRO A 199 22.88 49.28 51.48
C PRO A 199 24.38 49.47 51.73
N GLU A 200 24.97 50.45 51.06
CA GLU A 200 26.34 50.91 51.32
C GLU A 200 26.47 51.54 52.70
#